data_AF-A0A9E9MG26-F1
#
_entry.id   AF-A0A9E9MG26-F1
#
_cell.length_a   1.000
_cell.length_b   1.000
_cell.length_c   1.000
_cell.angle_alpha   90.00
_cell.angle_beta   90.00
_cell.angle_gamma   90.00
#
_symmetry.space_group_name_H-M   'P 1'
#
loop_
_entity.id
_entity.type
_entity.pdbx_description
1 polymer ?
#
loop_
_entity_poly.entity_id
_entity_poly.type
_entity_poly.pdbx_seq_one_letter_code
_entity_poly.pdbx_strand_id
1 'polypeptide(L)'
;MEGIKTIGVVGVGVIGASWTALFLYKGFKVKVYDPYPIDEELFKKRIQANLSDLLALDQQTDSSHHLQDIFLNLELYNNLKDAVIDADFIQENAPERLDLKQNLYQEITSYCPEKTLIASSSSGLKVSDFQKDATHPERIFLGHPFNPPHLLPLVEIVGGKLTDPQILKKASEFYQSLGKHPIVLNKEVKGHVANRLQAALWREAFSLVKEGVCSAEDVDIAITSGPGLRWALFGPYINMELANQKGFKEAIHHLGPPMTEWWNDMQNFQHSEETTELLEEQTKELLTHYKDIDLSQKRDKGLVDILKLRQQLELD
;
A
#
# COMPACT_ATOMS: atom_id res chain seq x y z
N MET A 1 -5.52 9.91 20.42
CA MET A 1 -6.41 8.85 19.92
C MET A 1 -7.01 8.08 21.09
N GLU A 2 -7.86 8.74 21.86
CA GLU A 2 -8.70 8.03 22.82
C GLU A 2 -9.84 7.38 22.03
N GLY A 3 -9.86 6.05 21.91
CA GLY A 3 -11.05 5.36 21.42
C GLY A 3 -10.83 4.04 20.69
N ILE A 4 -9.85 3.94 19.78
CA ILE A 4 -9.64 2.72 18.98
C ILE A 4 -8.82 1.72 19.78
N LYS A 5 -9.41 0.56 20.08
CA LYS A 5 -8.72 -0.53 20.78
C LYS A 5 -8.88 -1.88 20.06
N THR A 6 -10.00 -2.08 19.39
CA THR A 6 -10.29 -3.31 18.65
C THR A 6 -10.40 -3.02 17.16
N ILE A 7 -9.65 -3.79 16.37
CA ILE A 7 -9.58 -3.66 14.91
C ILE A 7 -10.11 -4.93 14.26
N GLY A 8 -11.09 -4.78 13.38
CA GLY A 8 -11.52 -5.85 12.47
C GLY A 8 -10.66 -5.87 11.21
N VAL A 9 -10.13 -7.03 10.85
CA VAL A 9 -9.44 -7.26 9.56
C VAL A 9 -10.25 -8.25 8.76
N VAL A 10 -10.74 -7.80 7.60
CA VAL A 10 -11.56 -8.62 6.71
C VAL A 10 -10.71 -9.02 5.49
N GLY A 11 -10.42 -10.31 5.35
CA GLY A 11 -9.53 -10.89 4.34
C GLY A 11 -8.12 -11.15 4.87
N VAL A 12 -7.63 -12.39 4.73
CA VAL A 12 -6.32 -12.85 5.27
C VAL A 12 -5.24 -13.05 4.21
N GLY A 13 -5.43 -12.44 3.03
CA GLY A 13 -4.41 -12.38 1.98
C GLY A 13 -3.14 -11.62 2.41
N VAL A 14 -2.25 -11.36 1.45
CA VAL A 14 -0.95 -10.69 1.68
C VAL A 14 -1.12 -9.35 2.43
N ILE A 15 -2.05 -8.51 1.96
CA ILE A 15 -2.33 -7.21 2.56
C ILE A 15 -2.93 -7.34 3.97
N GLY A 16 -3.90 -8.24 4.16
CA GLY A 16 -4.53 -8.48 5.46
C GLY A 16 -3.58 -9.02 6.52
N ALA A 17 -2.71 -9.98 6.17
CA ALA A 17 -1.67 -10.49 7.06
C ALA A 17 -0.67 -9.39 7.47
N SER A 18 -0.36 -8.48 6.55
CA SER A 18 0.53 -7.36 6.80
C SER A 18 -0.09 -6.31 7.73
N TRP A 19 -1.36 -5.95 7.52
CA TRP A 19 -2.08 -5.07 8.43
C TRP A 19 -2.22 -5.68 9.82
N THR A 20 -2.57 -6.97 9.88
CA THR A 20 -2.68 -7.72 11.14
C THR A 20 -1.38 -7.67 11.93
N ALA A 21 -0.23 -7.93 11.29
CA ALA A 21 1.07 -7.83 11.94
C ALA A 21 1.35 -6.43 12.51
N LEU A 22 1.09 -5.38 11.73
CA LEU A 22 1.29 -4.00 12.17
C LEU A 22 0.38 -3.62 13.34
N PHE A 23 -0.90 -3.97 13.28
CA PHE A 23 -1.86 -3.68 14.35
C PHE A 23 -1.50 -4.41 15.65
N LEU A 24 -1.13 -5.69 15.55
CA LEU A 24 -0.69 -6.47 16.71
C LEU A 24 0.61 -5.90 17.31
N TYR A 25 1.58 -5.54 16.46
CA TYR A 25 2.83 -4.90 16.89
C TYR A 25 2.59 -3.57 17.63
N LYS A 26 1.57 -2.80 17.23
CA LYS A 26 1.14 -1.58 17.92
C LYS A 26 0.26 -1.81 19.15
N GLY A 27 0.02 -3.07 19.52
CA GLY A 27 -0.70 -3.46 20.74
C GLY A 27 -2.22 -3.44 20.64
N PHE A 28 -2.79 -3.39 19.42
CA PHE A 28 -4.24 -3.48 19.23
C PHE A 28 -4.75 -4.90 19.39
N LYS A 29 -6.00 -5.04 19.86
CA LYS A 29 -6.76 -6.27 19.70
C LYS A 29 -7.20 -6.41 18.25
N VAL A 30 -6.86 -7.50 17.59
CA VAL A 30 -7.17 -7.72 16.17
C VAL A 30 -8.08 -8.93 16.00
N LYS A 31 -9.25 -8.69 15.43
CA LYS A 31 -10.24 -9.71 15.08
C LYS A 31 -10.21 -9.93 13.58
N VAL A 32 -10.03 -11.16 13.15
CA VAL A 32 -9.80 -11.49 11.74
C VAL A 32 -10.89 -12.40 11.22
N TYR A 33 -11.37 -12.12 10.01
CA TYR A 33 -12.32 -12.95 9.29
C TYR A 33 -11.89 -13.11 7.83
N ASP A 34 -12.09 -14.32 7.29
CA ASP A 34 -12.04 -14.61 5.85
C ASP A 34 -13.23 -15.50 5.48
N PRO A 35 -13.84 -15.34 4.29
CA PRO A 35 -14.90 -16.24 3.84
C PRO A 35 -14.44 -17.69 3.66
N TYR A 36 -13.14 -17.93 3.48
CA TYR A 36 -12.56 -19.26 3.44
C TYR A 36 -11.98 -19.66 4.81
N PRO A 37 -11.97 -20.96 5.17
CA PRO A 37 -11.35 -21.42 6.40
C PRO A 37 -9.90 -20.92 6.52
N ILE A 38 -9.60 -20.27 7.65
CA ILE A 38 -8.26 -19.74 7.93
C ILE A 38 -7.36 -20.89 8.37
N ASP A 39 -6.29 -21.14 7.63
CA ASP A 39 -5.17 -21.95 8.12
C ASP A 39 -4.39 -21.12 9.14
N GLU A 40 -4.69 -21.34 10.43
CA GLU A 40 -4.14 -20.56 11.53
C GLU A 40 -2.61 -20.61 11.60
N GLU A 41 -2.01 -21.79 11.38
CA GLU A 41 -0.56 -21.98 11.43
C GLU A 41 0.12 -21.21 10.28
N LEU A 42 -0.41 -21.34 9.06
CA LEU A 42 0.12 -20.61 7.91
C LEU A 42 -0.05 -19.08 8.07
N PHE A 43 -1.20 -18.64 8.60
CA PHE A 43 -1.48 -17.23 8.81
C PHE A 43 -0.58 -16.63 9.89
N LYS A 44 -0.40 -17.31 11.04
CA LYS A 44 0.55 -16.91 12.08
C LYS A 44 1.98 -16.87 11.57
N LYS A 45 2.39 -17.83 10.73
CA LYS A 45 3.73 -17.82 10.11
C LYS A 45 3.95 -16.59 9.24
N ARG A 46 2.95 -16.17 8.44
CA ARG A 46 3.02 -14.93 7.64
C ARG A 46 3.09 -13.69 8.53
N ILE A 47 2.28 -13.63 9.58
CA ILE A 47 2.31 -12.54 10.57
C ILE A 47 3.69 -12.47 11.23
N GLN A 48 4.26 -13.60 11.63
CA GLN A 48 5.58 -13.67 12.27
C GLN A 48 6.69 -13.17 11.35
N ALA A 49 6.65 -13.46 10.05
CA ALA A 49 7.61 -12.91 9.09
C ALA A 49 7.53 -11.37 9.06
N ASN A 50 6.33 -10.82 8.89
CA ASN A 50 6.10 -9.37 8.88
C ASN A 50 6.47 -8.68 10.21
N LEU A 51 6.21 -9.35 11.35
CA LEU A 51 6.63 -8.87 12.68
C LEU A 51 8.15 -8.82 12.80
N SER A 52 8.85 -9.76 12.17
CA SER A 52 10.33 -9.79 12.20
C SER A 52 10.92 -8.56 11.50
N ASP A 53 10.30 -8.13 10.40
CA ASP A 53 10.70 -6.92 9.68
C ASP A 53 10.40 -5.64 10.49
N LEU A 54 9.26 -5.58 11.18
CA LEU A 54 8.90 -4.48 12.08
C LEU A 54 9.85 -4.37 13.27
N LEU A 55 10.19 -5.49 13.91
CA LEU A 55 11.16 -5.55 15.00
C LEU A 55 12.56 -5.16 14.52
N ALA A 56 12.93 -5.53 13.30
CA ALA A 56 14.20 -5.13 12.72
C ALA A 56 14.25 -3.61 12.44
N LEU A 57 13.13 -2.99 12.08
CA LEU A 57 13.01 -1.55 11.84
C LEU A 57 13.05 -0.73 13.13
N ASP A 58 12.47 -1.23 14.22
CA ASP A 58 12.46 -0.57 15.52
C ASP A 58 13.87 -0.48 16.10
N GLN A 59 14.42 0.74 16.17
CA GLN A 59 15.75 0.98 16.75
C GLN A 59 15.71 1.08 18.28
N GLN A 60 14.51 1.15 18.86
CA GLN A 60 14.33 1.15 20.31
C GLN A 60 13.93 -0.25 20.76
N THR A 61 14.47 -0.67 21.91
CA THR A 61 14.17 -1.92 22.67
C THR A 61 14.92 -3.16 22.16
N ASP A 62 15.63 -3.97 22.95
CA ASP A 62 15.34 -4.52 24.29
C ASP A 62 13.90 -5.04 24.46
N SER A 63 13.21 -5.31 23.33
CA SER A 63 11.84 -5.79 23.29
C SER A 63 11.83 -7.31 23.48
N SER A 64 11.89 -7.69 24.74
CA SER A 64 11.31 -8.91 25.29
C SER A 64 9.77 -8.92 25.20
N HIS A 65 9.16 -8.31 24.18
CA HIS A 65 7.81 -8.68 23.77
C HIS A 65 7.93 -10.04 23.11
N HIS A 66 7.79 -11.10 23.92
CA HIS A 66 7.74 -12.44 23.40
C HIS A 66 6.65 -12.45 22.34
N LEU A 67 6.97 -12.91 21.11
CA LEU A 67 6.00 -13.02 20.01
C LEU A 67 4.69 -13.68 20.46
N GLN A 68 4.77 -14.56 21.45
CA GLN A 68 3.65 -15.20 22.13
C GLN A 68 2.65 -14.19 22.73
N ASP A 69 3.12 -13.13 23.39
CA ASP A 69 2.28 -12.08 23.99
C ASP A 69 1.55 -11.26 22.91
N ILE A 70 2.21 -11.02 21.78
CA ILE A 70 1.61 -10.32 20.64
C ILE A 70 0.42 -11.11 20.08
N PHE A 71 0.54 -12.43 19.97
CA PHE A 71 -0.53 -13.28 19.47
C PHE A 71 -1.71 -13.43 20.44
N LEU A 72 -1.59 -13.08 21.73
CA LEU A 72 -2.73 -13.07 22.66
C LEU A 72 -3.82 -12.06 22.24
N ASN A 73 -3.45 -11.06 21.44
CA ASN A 73 -4.37 -10.06 20.91
C ASN A 73 -4.99 -10.44 19.55
N LEU A 74 -4.66 -11.61 18.99
CA LEU A 74 -5.20 -12.10 17.73
C LEU A 74 -6.37 -13.06 17.97
N GLU A 75 -7.54 -12.73 17.43
CA GLU A 75 -8.72 -13.59 17.45
C GLU A 75 -9.17 -13.90 16.02
N LEU A 76 -9.33 -15.19 15.70
CA LEU A 76 -9.81 -15.65 14.39
C LEU A 76 -11.29 -16.02 14.49
N TYR A 77 -12.10 -15.52 13.57
CA TYR A 77 -13.54 -15.78 13.53
C TYR A 77 -13.95 -16.43 12.22
N ASN A 78 -14.92 -17.34 12.31
CA ASN A 78 -15.48 -18.06 11.15
C ASN A 78 -16.67 -17.34 10.51
N ASN A 79 -17.08 -16.18 11.05
CA ASN A 79 -18.13 -15.36 10.47
C ASN A 79 -17.78 -13.87 10.60
N LEU A 80 -18.30 -13.09 9.66
CA LEU A 80 -18.01 -11.66 9.56
C LEU A 80 -18.51 -10.88 10.77
N LYS A 81 -19.74 -11.17 11.24
CA LYS A 81 -20.40 -10.46 12.34
C LYS A 81 -19.52 -10.42 13.58
N ASP A 82 -19.01 -11.56 14.03
CA ASP A 82 -18.23 -11.63 15.27
C ASP A 82 -16.88 -10.90 15.18
N ALA A 83 -16.32 -10.77 13.97
CA ALA A 83 -15.10 -10.00 13.73
C ALA A 83 -15.31 -8.48 13.75
N VAL A 84 -16.55 -7.99 13.59
CA VAL A 84 -16.84 -6.54 13.40
C VAL A 84 -17.80 -5.93 14.44
N ILE A 85 -18.52 -6.74 15.22
CA ILE A 85 -19.63 -6.28 16.08
C ILE A 85 -19.24 -5.30 17.20
N ASP A 86 -17.98 -5.28 17.60
CA ASP A 86 -17.41 -4.39 18.62
C ASP A 86 -16.13 -3.70 18.14
N ALA A 87 -15.82 -3.76 16.84
CA ALA A 87 -14.64 -3.14 16.27
C ALA A 87 -14.76 -1.61 16.25
N ASP A 88 -13.72 -0.90 16.69
CA ASP A 88 -13.65 0.57 16.58
C ASP A 88 -13.15 1.01 15.19
N PHE A 89 -12.36 0.15 14.54
CA PHE A 89 -11.82 0.35 13.19
C PHE A 89 -11.90 -0.96 12.41
N ILE A 90 -12.18 -0.90 11.11
CA ILE A 90 -12.20 -2.06 10.22
C ILE A 90 -11.32 -1.78 9.01
N GLN A 91 -10.38 -2.68 8.72
CA GLN A 91 -9.60 -2.69 7.48
C GLN A 91 -10.08 -3.85 6.59
N GLU A 92 -10.68 -3.49 5.47
CA GLU A 92 -11.19 -4.43 4.47
C GLU A 92 -10.14 -4.68 3.37
N ASN A 93 -9.82 -5.95 3.13
CA ASN A 93 -8.73 -6.43 2.26
C ASN A 93 -9.20 -7.54 1.29
N ALA A 94 -10.49 -7.60 1.00
CA ALA A 94 -11.06 -8.56 0.06
C ALA A 94 -10.64 -8.25 -1.39
N PRO A 95 -10.80 -9.20 -2.32
CA PRO A 95 -10.40 -9.05 -3.72
C PRO A 95 -10.96 -7.80 -4.39
N GLU A 96 -10.28 -7.34 -5.44
CA GLU A 96 -10.62 -6.13 -6.22
C GLU A 96 -11.84 -6.36 -7.14
N ARG A 97 -12.99 -6.64 -6.52
CA ARG A 97 -14.27 -6.93 -7.16
C ARG A 97 -15.38 -6.07 -6.58
N LEU A 98 -16.01 -5.25 -7.43
CA LEU A 98 -16.98 -4.26 -6.98
C LEU A 98 -18.24 -4.90 -6.37
N ASP A 99 -18.79 -5.92 -7.02
CA ASP A 99 -19.97 -6.66 -6.57
C ASP A 99 -19.76 -7.28 -5.19
N LEU A 100 -18.60 -7.89 -4.99
CA LEU A 100 -18.19 -8.47 -3.71
C LEU A 100 -18.10 -7.39 -2.63
N LYS A 101 -17.39 -6.29 -2.91
CA LYS A 101 -17.17 -5.22 -1.93
C LYS A 101 -18.49 -4.53 -1.53
N GLN A 102 -19.40 -4.28 -2.47
CA GLN A 102 -20.72 -3.70 -2.15
C GLN A 102 -21.49 -4.55 -1.13
N ASN A 103 -21.61 -5.86 -1.39
CA ASN A 103 -22.26 -6.79 -0.45
C ASN A 103 -21.55 -6.79 0.91
N LEU A 104 -20.21 -6.83 0.89
CA LEU A 104 -19.40 -6.85 2.08
C LEU A 104 -19.58 -5.59 2.94
N TYR A 105 -19.62 -4.40 2.33
CA TYR A 105 -19.87 -3.15 3.05
C TYR A 105 -21.28 -3.10 3.65
N GLN A 106 -22.29 -3.61 2.94
CA GLN A 106 -23.64 -3.73 3.48
C GLN A 106 -23.68 -4.62 4.73
N GLU A 107 -23.00 -5.76 4.70
CA GLU A 107 -22.92 -6.66 5.87
C GLU A 107 -22.12 -6.05 7.01
N ILE A 108 -20.90 -5.55 6.74
CA ILE A 108 -20.05 -4.91 7.75
C ILE A 108 -20.82 -3.81 8.47
N THR A 109 -21.43 -2.91 7.71
CA THR A 109 -22.14 -1.76 8.27
C THR A 109 -23.40 -2.13 9.05
N SER A 110 -24.02 -3.27 8.75
CA SER A 110 -25.19 -3.78 9.49
C SER A 110 -24.82 -4.43 10.83
N TYR A 111 -23.55 -4.84 11.00
CA TYR A 111 -23.08 -5.51 12.22
C TYR A 111 -22.22 -4.63 13.12
N CYS A 112 -21.42 -3.72 12.56
CA CYS A 112 -20.49 -2.92 13.35
C CYS A 112 -21.12 -1.65 13.95
N PRO A 113 -20.62 -1.17 15.11
CA PRO A 113 -21.12 0.05 15.76
C PRO A 113 -21.12 1.27 14.85
N GLU A 114 -22.12 2.17 14.96
CA GLU A 114 -22.24 3.37 14.11
C GLU A 114 -20.99 4.27 14.13
N LYS A 115 -20.22 4.25 15.22
CA LYS A 115 -18.97 5.02 15.38
C LYS A 115 -17.74 4.42 14.66
N THR A 116 -17.83 3.20 14.14
CA THR A 116 -16.71 2.45 13.58
C THR A 116 -16.20 3.09 12.30
N LEU A 117 -14.88 3.30 12.21
CA LEU A 117 -14.22 3.73 10.97
C LEU A 117 -14.02 2.52 10.05
N ILE A 118 -14.38 2.63 8.77
CA ILE A 118 -14.31 1.51 7.83
C ILE A 118 -13.44 1.89 6.62
N ALA A 119 -12.25 1.30 6.55
CA ALA A 119 -11.27 1.53 5.49
C ALA A 119 -11.25 0.38 4.47
N SER A 120 -11.21 0.72 3.18
CA SER A 120 -10.88 -0.23 2.10
C SER A 120 -9.41 -0.17 1.72
N SER A 121 -8.79 -1.33 1.50
CA SER A 121 -7.48 -1.46 0.86
C SER A 121 -7.54 -1.49 -0.67
N SER A 122 -8.68 -1.15 -1.29
CA SER A 122 -8.85 -1.20 -2.76
C SER A 122 -7.80 -0.37 -3.52
N SER A 123 -7.20 -0.93 -4.57
CA SER A 123 -6.11 -0.28 -5.31
C SER A 123 -6.57 0.50 -6.55
N GLY A 124 -7.82 0.37 -6.96
CA GLY A 124 -8.33 0.95 -8.19
C GLY A 124 -9.82 1.33 -8.20
N LEU A 125 -10.65 0.72 -7.34
CA LEU A 125 -12.07 1.09 -7.24
C LEU A 125 -12.25 2.43 -6.53
N LYS A 126 -13.31 3.15 -6.92
CA LYS A 126 -13.70 4.38 -6.23
C LYS A 126 -14.52 4.05 -5.01
N VAL A 127 -14.29 4.79 -3.92
CA VAL A 127 -15.11 4.71 -2.71
C VAL A 127 -16.58 4.92 -3.04
N SER A 128 -16.88 5.85 -3.94
CA SER A 128 -18.26 6.10 -4.36
C SER A 128 -18.98 4.89 -4.96
N ASP A 129 -18.24 3.96 -5.54
CA ASP A 129 -18.82 2.79 -6.20
C ASP A 129 -19.12 1.70 -5.15
N PHE A 130 -18.22 1.45 -4.19
CA PHE A 130 -18.41 0.39 -3.19
C PHE A 130 -19.15 0.84 -1.91
N GLN A 131 -19.26 2.14 -1.63
CA GLN A 131 -20.14 2.66 -0.57
C GLN A 131 -21.63 2.54 -0.92
N LYS A 132 -21.94 2.24 -2.18
CA LYS A 132 -23.31 2.20 -2.70
C LYS A 132 -24.11 1.14 -1.92
N ASP A 133 -25.33 1.50 -1.53
CA ASP A 133 -26.29 0.64 -0.85
C ASP A 133 -25.87 0.18 0.58
N ALA A 134 -24.72 0.66 1.09
CA ALA A 134 -24.30 0.44 2.46
C ALA A 134 -25.12 1.27 3.46
N THR A 135 -25.37 0.72 4.65
CA THR A 135 -26.00 1.42 5.76
C THR A 135 -24.99 2.32 6.45
N HIS A 136 -25.31 3.58 6.72
CA HIS A 136 -24.33 4.55 7.26
C HIS A 136 -23.04 4.64 6.41
N PRO A 137 -23.13 4.98 5.11
CA PRO A 137 -21.96 5.03 4.23
C PRO A 137 -20.98 6.16 4.57
N GLU A 138 -21.40 7.12 5.40
CA GLU A 138 -20.61 8.29 5.81
C GLU A 138 -19.32 7.94 6.55
N ARG A 139 -19.18 6.71 7.06
CA ARG A 139 -17.99 6.18 7.77
C ARG A 139 -17.07 5.30 6.92
N ILE A 140 -17.40 5.13 5.63
CA ILE A 140 -16.61 4.33 4.68
C ILE A 140 -15.63 5.25 3.94
N PHE A 141 -14.37 4.86 3.89
CA PHE A 141 -13.33 5.59 3.16
C PHE A 141 -12.28 4.62 2.59
N LEU A 142 -11.44 5.12 1.70
CA LEU A 142 -10.25 4.42 1.26
C LEU A 142 -9.13 4.61 2.28
N GLY A 143 -8.49 3.53 2.71
CA GLY A 143 -7.22 3.56 3.42
C GLY A 143 -6.24 2.62 2.71
N HIS A 144 -5.81 3.03 1.51
CA HIS A 144 -5.05 2.20 0.59
C HIS A 144 -3.56 2.16 0.98
N PRO A 145 -3.02 1.00 1.39
CA PRO A 145 -1.59 0.84 1.65
C PRO A 145 -0.80 0.61 0.36
N PHE A 146 0.52 0.66 0.48
CA PHE A 146 1.43 0.10 -0.52
C PHE A 146 2.05 -1.21 -0.04
N ASN A 147 2.24 -2.17 -0.94
CA ASN A 147 2.76 -3.49 -0.59
C ASN A 147 4.30 -3.50 -0.48
N PRO A 148 4.89 -3.99 0.63
CA PRO A 148 4.26 -4.57 1.81
C PRO A 148 3.75 -3.54 2.85
N PRO A 149 2.46 -3.61 3.28
CA PRO A 149 1.85 -2.57 4.14
C PRO A 149 2.50 -2.36 5.51
N HIS A 150 3.20 -3.34 6.06
CA HIS A 150 3.82 -3.20 7.39
C HIS A 150 5.09 -2.34 7.30
N LEU A 151 5.84 -2.41 6.19
CA LEU A 151 7.03 -1.60 5.95
C LEU A 151 6.73 -0.27 5.25
N LEU A 152 6.03 -0.28 4.11
CA LEU A 152 5.83 0.96 3.36
C LEU A 152 4.92 1.92 4.15
N PRO A 153 5.35 3.18 4.39
CA PRO A 153 4.63 4.09 5.29
C PRO A 153 3.45 4.77 4.61
N LEU A 154 3.40 4.85 3.28
CA LEU A 154 2.34 5.55 2.55
C LEU A 154 0.98 4.88 2.75
N VAL A 155 -0.03 5.69 3.12
CA VAL A 155 -1.44 5.32 3.08
C VAL A 155 -2.22 6.40 2.34
N GLU A 156 -2.89 6.05 1.25
CA GLU A 156 -3.75 6.99 0.52
C GLU A 156 -5.16 6.99 1.12
N ILE A 157 -5.58 8.14 1.61
CA ILE A 157 -6.89 8.36 2.23
C ILE A 157 -7.78 9.16 1.31
N VAL A 158 -8.95 8.63 0.95
CA VAL A 158 -9.95 9.40 0.21
C VAL A 158 -11.36 9.00 0.60
N GLY A 159 -12.27 9.98 0.65
CA GLY A 159 -13.70 9.74 0.81
C GLY A 159 -14.41 9.56 -0.53
N GLY A 160 -15.51 8.83 -0.53
CA GLY A 160 -16.48 8.81 -1.61
C GLY A 160 -17.45 9.98 -1.50
N LYS A 161 -18.48 9.98 -2.34
CA LYS A 161 -19.51 11.04 -2.36
C LYS A 161 -20.35 11.12 -1.08
N LEU A 162 -20.44 10.05 -0.30
CA LEU A 162 -21.29 9.98 0.89
C LEU A 162 -20.47 9.98 2.19
N THR A 163 -19.14 9.81 2.10
CA THR A 163 -18.22 9.87 3.24
C THR A 163 -18.27 11.23 3.92
N ASP A 164 -18.40 11.26 5.25
CA ASP A 164 -18.25 12.48 6.03
C ASP A 164 -16.76 12.91 6.02
N PRO A 165 -16.43 14.10 5.49
CA PRO A 165 -15.05 14.57 5.44
C PRO A 165 -14.36 14.64 6.80
N GLN A 166 -15.12 14.77 7.90
CA GLN A 166 -14.56 14.82 9.26
C GLN A 166 -13.89 13.51 9.67
N ILE A 167 -14.33 12.36 9.14
CA ILE A 167 -13.71 11.07 9.46
C ILE A 167 -12.32 10.94 8.85
N LEU A 168 -12.05 11.61 7.72
CA LEU A 168 -10.78 11.47 7.01
C LEU A 168 -9.62 12.02 7.85
N LYS A 169 -9.88 13.05 8.65
CA LYS A 169 -8.92 13.56 9.64
C LYS A 169 -8.65 12.52 10.72
N LYS A 170 -9.69 11.90 11.28
CA LYS A 170 -9.54 10.83 12.29
C LYS A 170 -8.80 9.62 11.72
N ALA A 171 -9.06 9.26 10.47
CA ALA A 171 -8.35 8.20 9.76
C ALA A 171 -6.86 8.55 9.55
N SER A 172 -6.56 9.78 9.15
CA SER A 172 -5.18 10.27 9.03
C SER A 172 -4.45 10.23 10.37
N GLU A 173 -5.07 10.72 11.44
CA GLU A 173 -4.51 10.62 12.79
C GLU A 173 -4.28 9.16 13.18
N PHE A 174 -5.26 8.27 12.94
CA PHE A 174 -5.13 6.84 13.20
C PHE A 174 -3.91 6.23 12.51
N TYR A 175 -3.78 6.38 11.18
CA TYR A 175 -2.63 5.84 10.47
C TYR A 175 -1.30 6.47 10.91
N GLN A 176 -1.28 7.76 11.25
CA GLN A 176 -0.09 8.41 11.82
C GLN A 176 0.35 7.75 13.13
N SER A 177 -0.57 7.37 14.04
CA SER A 177 -0.19 6.63 15.26
C SER A 177 0.47 5.28 15.00
N LEU A 178 0.23 4.69 13.83
CA LEU A 178 0.85 3.43 13.42
C LEU A 178 2.26 3.64 12.84
N GLY A 179 2.74 4.88 12.76
CA GLY A 179 3.99 5.22 12.07
C GLY A 179 3.84 5.24 10.55
N LYS A 180 2.63 5.52 10.04
CA LYS A 180 2.37 5.71 8.61
C LYS A 180 2.36 7.18 8.24
N HIS A 181 2.60 7.47 6.96
CA HIS A 181 2.52 8.81 6.36
C HIS A 181 1.29 8.87 5.45
N PRO A 182 0.10 9.09 6.01
CA PRO A 182 -1.09 9.19 5.21
C PRO A 182 -1.08 10.46 4.37
N ILE A 183 -1.58 10.36 3.14
CA ILE A 183 -1.95 11.51 2.33
C ILE A 183 -3.46 11.52 2.13
N VAL A 184 -4.10 12.66 2.41
CA VAL A 184 -5.54 12.83 2.20
C VAL A 184 -5.77 13.42 0.81
N LEU A 185 -6.38 12.65 -0.08
CA LEU A 185 -6.68 13.06 -1.44
C LEU A 185 -7.93 13.94 -1.44
N ASN A 186 -7.87 15.04 -2.18
CA ASN A 186 -9.01 15.95 -2.31
C ASN A 186 -10.16 15.38 -3.16
N LYS A 187 -9.89 14.36 -3.99
CA LYS A 187 -10.84 13.81 -4.94
C LYS A 187 -10.50 12.37 -5.27
N GLU A 188 -11.51 11.51 -5.32
CA GLU A 188 -11.38 10.14 -5.80
C GLU A 188 -10.95 10.11 -7.29
N VAL A 189 -10.00 9.22 -7.59
CA VAL A 189 -9.53 8.94 -8.95
C VAL A 189 -9.21 7.46 -9.06
N LYS A 190 -9.46 6.85 -10.22
CA LYS A 190 -9.07 5.45 -10.46
C LYS A 190 -7.55 5.32 -10.40
N GLY A 191 -7.09 4.34 -9.63
CA GLY A 191 -5.67 4.08 -9.38
C GLY A 191 -5.01 5.08 -8.44
N HIS A 192 -5.78 5.91 -7.71
CA HIS A 192 -5.28 6.82 -6.69
C HIS A 192 -4.12 7.69 -7.19
N VAL A 193 -3.19 8.15 -6.35
CA VAL A 193 -2.05 8.97 -6.78
C VAL A 193 -0.86 8.09 -7.14
N ALA A 194 -0.40 7.26 -6.22
CA ALA A 194 0.86 6.55 -6.40
C ALA A 194 0.77 5.40 -7.42
N ASN A 195 -0.35 4.66 -7.54
CA ASN A 195 -0.47 3.68 -8.62
C ASN A 195 -0.55 4.34 -10.00
N ARG A 196 -1.11 5.56 -10.13
CA ARG A 196 -1.09 6.30 -11.41
C ARG A 196 0.31 6.72 -11.82
N LEU A 197 1.13 7.17 -10.86
CA LEU A 197 2.54 7.51 -11.10
C LEU A 197 3.34 6.26 -11.50
N GLN A 198 3.12 5.14 -10.81
CA GLN A 198 3.73 3.86 -11.12
C GLN A 198 3.31 3.34 -12.50
N ALA A 199 2.02 3.41 -12.84
CA ALA A 199 1.51 3.00 -14.14
C ALA A 199 2.05 3.86 -15.28
N ALA A 200 2.29 5.16 -15.05
CA ALA A 200 2.94 6.02 -16.04
C ALA A 200 4.40 5.59 -16.31
N LEU A 201 5.14 5.21 -15.26
CA LEU A 201 6.48 4.65 -15.40
C LEU A 201 6.47 3.30 -16.14
N TRP A 202 5.57 2.39 -15.76
CA TRP A 202 5.44 1.08 -16.41
C TRP A 202 5.07 1.18 -17.88
N ARG A 203 4.18 2.12 -18.24
CA ARG A 203 3.80 2.36 -19.62
C ARG A 203 5.03 2.62 -20.50
N GLU A 204 5.95 3.45 -20.01
CA GLU A 204 7.18 3.77 -20.74
C GLU A 204 8.20 2.63 -20.69
N ALA A 205 8.40 2.03 -19.52
CA ALA A 205 9.28 0.87 -19.35
C ALA A 205 8.94 -0.26 -20.33
N PHE A 206 7.66 -0.63 -20.43
CA PHE A 206 7.20 -1.68 -21.33
C PHE A 206 7.31 -1.28 -22.81
N SER A 207 7.09 0.01 -23.12
CA SER A 207 7.27 0.52 -24.49
C SER A 207 8.73 0.43 -24.93
N LEU A 208 9.68 0.83 -24.09
CA LEU A 208 11.12 0.79 -24.43
C LEU A 208 11.62 -0.63 -24.70
N VAL A 209 11.14 -1.62 -23.93
CA VAL A 209 11.48 -3.03 -24.16
C VAL A 209 10.84 -3.54 -25.45
N LYS A 210 9.55 -3.24 -25.67
CA LYS A 210 8.83 -3.66 -26.87
C LYS A 210 9.46 -3.14 -28.16
N GLU A 211 9.87 -1.86 -28.16
CA GLU A 211 10.50 -1.24 -29.32
C GLU A 211 11.99 -1.62 -29.48
N GLY A 212 12.50 -2.50 -28.60
CA GLY A 212 13.88 -2.99 -28.67
C GLY A 212 14.94 -1.93 -28.33
N VAL A 213 14.56 -0.86 -27.63
CA VAL A 213 15.50 0.20 -27.20
C VAL A 213 16.47 -0.34 -26.16
N CYS A 214 16.00 -1.21 -25.26
CA CYS A 214 16.79 -1.84 -24.20
C CYS A 214 16.12 -3.13 -23.70
N SER A 215 16.85 -3.92 -22.91
CA SER A 215 16.32 -5.11 -22.25
C SER A 215 15.53 -4.75 -20.98
N ALA A 216 14.68 -5.66 -20.50
CA ALA A 216 14.00 -5.51 -19.21
C ALA A 216 14.99 -5.35 -18.04
N GLU A 217 16.14 -6.03 -18.10
CA GLU A 217 17.22 -5.88 -17.13
C GLU A 217 17.80 -4.46 -17.14
N ASP A 218 18.08 -3.91 -18.32
CA ASP A 218 18.61 -2.55 -18.44
C ASP A 218 17.62 -1.50 -17.94
N VAL A 219 16.30 -1.71 -18.13
CA VAL A 219 15.27 -0.85 -17.53
C VAL A 219 15.33 -0.88 -16.01
N ASP A 220 15.42 -2.06 -15.40
CA ASP A 220 15.53 -2.22 -13.95
C ASP A 220 16.82 -1.58 -13.41
N ILE A 221 17.95 -1.77 -14.09
CA ILE A 221 19.23 -1.12 -13.76
C ILE A 221 19.10 0.41 -13.89
N ALA A 222 18.49 0.91 -14.96
CA ALA A 222 18.33 2.35 -15.18
C ALA A 222 17.55 3.02 -14.04
N ILE A 223 16.50 2.37 -13.52
CA ILE A 223 15.74 2.87 -12.37
C ILE A 223 16.54 2.73 -11.08
N THR A 224 17.04 1.54 -10.77
CA THR A 224 17.66 1.24 -9.46
C THR A 224 19.03 1.90 -9.28
N SER A 225 19.77 2.14 -10.36
CA SER A 225 21.08 2.82 -10.33
C SER A 225 20.99 4.31 -10.70
N GLY A 226 19.84 4.76 -11.23
CA GLY A 226 19.60 6.14 -11.64
C GLY A 226 18.66 6.88 -10.68
N PRO A 227 17.44 7.25 -11.13
CA PRO A 227 16.57 8.12 -10.35
C PRO A 227 15.97 7.44 -9.12
N GLY A 228 15.89 6.10 -9.07
CA GLY A 228 15.35 5.36 -7.92
C GLY A 228 16.09 5.64 -6.61
N LEU A 229 17.42 5.78 -6.65
CA LEU A 229 18.22 6.11 -5.45
C LEU A 229 17.80 7.45 -4.84
N ARG A 230 17.61 8.50 -5.66
CA ARG A 230 17.19 9.82 -5.17
C ARG A 230 15.69 9.90 -4.89
N TRP A 231 14.88 9.03 -5.51
CA TRP A 231 13.44 8.91 -5.20
C TRP A 231 13.18 8.29 -3.83
N ALA A 232 14.07 7.43 -3.35
CA ALA A 232 14.02 6.92 -1.98
C ALA A 232 14.21 8.02 -0.92
N LEU A 233 14.80 9.17 -1.29
CA LEU A 233 15.01 10.31 -0.40
C LEU A 233 13.93 11.38 -0.61
N PHE A 234 13.72 11.80 -1.85
CA PHE A 234 12.86 12.93 -2.19
C PHE A 234 11.92 12.63 -3.37
N GLY A 235 10.71 13.19 -3.31
CA GLY A 235 9.75 13.09 -4.42
C GLY A 235 10.14 13.94 -5.64
N PRO A 236 9.34 13.90 -6.73
CA PRO A 236 9.65 14.58 -7.99
C PRO A 236 9.73 16.10 -7.87
N TYR A 237 8.95 16.72 -6.98
CA TYR A 237 8.96 18.19 -6.82
C TYR A 237 10.25 18.72 -6.20
N ILE A 238 10.73 18.11 -5.11
CA ILE A 238 12.01 18.49 -4.49
C ILE A 238 13.16 18.15 -5.44
N ASN A 239 13.12 16.99 -6.10
CA ASN A 239 14.14 16.65 -7.10
C ASN A 239 14.16 17.63 -8.28
N MET A 240 13.03 18.20 -8.68
CA MET A 240 12.97 19.23 -9.71
C MET A 240 13.45 20.59 -9.19
N GLU A 241 13.13 20.97 -7.96
CA GLU A 241 13.70 22.14 -7.29
C GLU A 241 15.23 22.07 -7.28
N LEU A 242 15.79 20.91 -6.92
CA LEU A 242 17.24 20.69 -6.84
C LEU A 242 17.91 20.52 -8.21
N ALA A 243 17.16 20.29 -9.29
CA ALA A 243 17.70 20.12 -10.64
C ALA A 243 18.27 21.43 -11.22
N ASN A 244 17.97 22.58 -10.60
CA ASN A 244 18.51 23.87 -10.99
C ASN A 244 18.80 24.74 -9.75
N GLN A 245 19.96 25.40 -9.71
CA GLN A 245 20.36 26.26 -8.58
C GLN A 245 19.41 27.45 -8.34
N LYS A 246 18.59 27.82 -9.33
CA LYS A 246 17.59 28.89 -9.22
C LYS A 246 16.18 28.37 -8.88
N GLY A 247 16.06 27.09 -8.53
CA GLY A 247 14.83 26.44 -8.08
C GLY A 247 13.92 25.95 -9.20
N PHE A 248 12.74 25.48 -8.81
CA PHE A 248 11.80 24.69 -9.61
C PHE A 248 11.41 25.38 -10.92
N LYS A 249 11.10 26.68 -10.86
CA LYS A 249 10.64 27.42 -12.04
C LYS A 249 11.69 27.41 -13.15
N GLU A 250 12.94 27.65 -12.80
CA GLU A 250 14.04 27.67 -13.77
C GLU A 250 14.42 26.26 -14.23
N ALA A 251 14.28 25.25 -13.35
CA ALA A 251 14.39 23.85 -13.77
C ALA A 251 13.34 23.49 -14.84
N ILE A 252 12.07 23.90 -14.65
CA ILE A 252 11.01 23.68 -15.64
C ILE A 252 11.23 24.50 -16.91
N HIS A 253 11.71 25.74 -16.84
CA HIS A 253 12.02 26.50 -18.06
C HIS A 253 13.12 25.84 -18.90
N HIS A 254 14.10 25.22 -18.24
CA HIS A 254 15.23 24.58 -18.91
C HIS A 254 14.88 23.16 -19.43
N LEU A 255 14.26 22.35 -18.58
CA LEU A 255 13.98 20.93 -18.85
C LEU A 255 12.58 20.71 -19.44
N GLY A 256 11.66 21.66 -19.28
CA GLY A 256 10.27 21.57 -19.77
C GLY A 256 10.15 21.40 -21.28
N PRO A 257 10.83 22.22 -22.12
CA PRO A 257 10.79 22.04 -23.56
C PRO A 257 11.22 20.64 -24.03
N PRO A 258 12.42 20.11 -23.67
CA PRO A 258 12.79 18.76 -24.07
C PRO A 258 11.90 17.67 -23.44
N MET A 259 11.46 17.84 -22.18
CA MET A 259 10.49 16.90 -21.59
C MET A 259 9.18 16.85 -22.37
N THR A 260 8.73 17.98 -22.90
CA THR A 260 7.51 18.05 -23.72
C THR A 260 7.70 17.32 -25.04
N GLU A 261 8.86 17.45 -25.68
CA GLU A 261 9.21 16.68 -26.88
C GLU A 261 9.19 15.18 -26.58
N TRP A 262 9.83 14.74 -25.50
CA TRP A 262 9.82 13.33 -25.09
C TRP A 262 8.41 12.84 -24.78
N TRP A 263 7.59 13.59 -24.03
CA TRP A 263 6.21 13.18 -23.73
C TRP A 263 5.34 13.03 -24.98
N ASN A 264 5.63 13.79 -26.04
CA ASN A 264 4.92 13.67 -27.31
C ASN A 264 5.41 12.47 -28.13
N ASP A 265 6.67 12.07 -27.97
CA ASP A 265 7.28 10.90 -28.61
C ASP A 265 6.93 9.59 -27.89
N MET A 266 6.83 9.62 -26.55
CA MET A 266 6.43 8.50 -25.70
C MET A 266 5.13 7.88 -26.23
N GLN A 267 5.23 6.62 -26.65
CA GLN A 267 4.11 5.96 -27.31
C GLN A 267 2.97 5.66 -26.33
N ASN A 268 1.76 5.63 -26.86
CA ASN A 268 0.64 5.01 -26.17
C ASN A 268 0.84 3.49 -26.18
N PHE A 269 1.51 2.95 -25.14
CA PHE A 269 1.63 1.52 -24.96
C PHE A 269 0.24 0.87 -24.94
N GLN A 270 0.00 -0.03 -25.90
CA GLN A 270 -1.17 -0.89 -25.95
C GLN A 270 -0.73 -2.32 -25.67
N HIS A 271 -1.36 -2.90 -24.67
CA HIS A 271 -1.14 -4.29 -24.29
C HIS A 271 -1.61 -5.23 -25.41
N SER A 272 -0.81 -6.25 -25.71
CA SER A 272 -1.12 -7.34 -26.63
C SER A 272 -0.50 -8.62 -26.11
N GLU A 273 -1.06 -9.78 -26.47
CA GLU A 273 -0.54 -11.08 -26.02
C GLU A 273 0.94 -11.25 -26.39
N GLU A 274 1.33 -10.88 -27.62
CA GLU A 274 2.71 -10.92 -28.11
C GLU A 274 3.65 -10.07 -27.23
N THR A 275 3.22 -8.86 -26.83
CA THR A 275 4.03 -8.02 -25.94
C THR A 275 4.10 -8.61 -24.54
N THR A 276 3.05 -9.25 -24.04
CA THR A 276 3.05 -9.93 -22.75
C THR A 276 4.05 -11.08 -22.73
N GLU A 277 4.03 -11.93 -23.76
CA GLU A 277 4.95 -13.05 -23.91
C GLU A 277 6.40 -12.57 -23.97
N LEU A 278 6.70 -11.52 -24.74
CA LEU A 278 8.02 -10.90 -24.81
C LEU A 278 8.50 -10.40 -23.43
N LEU A 279 7.66 -9.64 -22.72
CA LEU A 279 8.01 -9.11 -21.40
C LEU A 279 8.18 -10.23 -20.36
N GLU A 280 7.36 -11.28 -20.43
CA GLU A 280 7.49 -12.45 -19.57
C GLU A 280 8.79 -13.22 -19.84
N GLU A 281 9.15 -13.43 -21.11
CA GLU A 281 10.39 -14.09 -21.51
C GLU A 281 11.62 -13.34 -20.96
N GLN A 282 11.71 -12.03 -21.19
CA GLN A 282 12.82 -11.23 -20.66
C GLN A 282 12.84 -11.18 -19.13
N THR A 283 11.68 -11.14 -18.49
CA THR A 283 11.59 -11.20 -17.02
C THR A 283 12.10 -12.55 -16.50
N LYS A 284 11.75 -13.67 -17.15
CA LYS A 284 12.25 -14.99 -16.77
C LYS A 284 13.76 -15.09 -16.93
N GLU A 285 14.32 -14.53 -18.00
CA GLU A 285 15.75 -14.47 -18.22
C GLU A 285 16.46 -13.68 -17.11
N LEU A 286 15.98 -12.48 -16.80
CA LEU A 286 16.47 -11.66 -15.68
C LEU A 286 16.43 -12.42 -14.34
N LEU A 287 15.33 -13.12 -14.06
CA LEU A 287 15.15 -13.87 -12.82
C LEU A 287 16.15 -15.04 -12.67
N THR A 288 16.79 -15.51 -13.75
CA THR A 288 17.81 -16.55 -13.64
C THR A 288 19.03 -16.12 -12.82
N HIS A 289 19.32 -14.81 -12.76
CA HIS A 289 20.36 -14.23 -11.91
C HIS A 289 20.05 -14.33 -10.40
N TYR A 290 18.80 -14.63 -10.04
CA TYR A 290 18.30 -14.64 -8.67
C TYR A 290 17.70 -15.99 -8.23
N LYS A 291 17.91 -17.06 -8.99
CA LYS A 291 17.25 -18.37 -8.78
C LYS A 291 17.37 -18.98 -7.37
N ASP A 292 18.44 -18.66 -6.64
CA ASP A 292 18.72 -19.19 -5.29
C ASP A 292 18.44 -18.15 -4.18
N ILE A 293 17.77 -17.05 -4.51
CA ILE A 293 17.52 -15.92 -3.62
C ILE A 293 16.01 -15.75 -3.43
N ASP A 294 15.57 -15.67 -2.17
CA ASP A 294 14.24 -15.15 -1.87
C ASP A 294 14.22 -13.63 -2.12
N LEU A 295 13.74 -13.24 -3.31
CA LEU A 295 13.67 -11.85 -3.73
C LEU A 295 12.77 -11.00 -2.83
N SER A 296 11.70 -11.58 -2.29
CA SER A 296 10.80 -10.85 -1.39
C SER A 296 11.50 -10.54 -0.08
N GLN A 297 12.15 -11.54 0.52
CA GLN A 297 12.93 -11.34 1.74
C GLN A 297 14.10 -10.36 1.53
N LYS A 298 14.80 -10.46 0.40
CA LYS A 298 15.91 -9.54 0.07
C LYS A 298 15.40 -8.11 -0.10
N ARG A 299 14.28 -7.90 -0.80
CA ARG A 299 13.63 -6.60 -0.95
C ARG A 299 13.24 -6.03 0.41
N ASP A 300 12.56 -6.82 1.24
CA ASP A 300 11.99 -6.34 2.51
C ASP A 300 13.09 -5.97 3.51
N LYS A 301 14.18 -6.76 3.57
CA LYS A 301 15.39 -6.38 4.32
C LYS A 301 16.00 -5.07 3.83
N GLY A 302 16.10 -4.88 2.51
CA GLY A 302 16.59 -3.63 1.92
C GLY A 302 15.66 -2.43 2.23
N LEU A 303 14.35 -2.65 2.24
CA LEU A 303 13.38 -1.63 2.64
C LEU A 303 13.56 -1.23 4.11
N VAL A 304 13.81 -2.17 5.01
CA VAL A 304 14.14 -1.86 6.42
C VAL A 304 15.35 -0.95 6.51
N ASP A 305 16.43 -1.25 5.79
CA ASP A 305 17.65 -0.42 5.79
C ASP A 305 17.40 0.98 5.22
N ILE A 306 16.63 1.08 4.14
CA ILE A 306 16.23 2.38 3.55
C ILE A 306 15.37 3.19 4.52
N LEU A 307 14.39 2.57 5.19
CA LEU A 307 13.53 3.24 6.15
C LEU A 307 14.33 3.75 7.36
N LYS A 308 15.29 2.97 7.88
CA LYS A 308 16.20 3.43 8.92
C LYS A 308 17.01 4.65 8.49
N LEU A 309 17.53 4.64 7.26
CA LEU A 309 18.24 5.79 6.71
C LEU A 309 17.32 7.02 6.61
N ARG A 310 16.08 6.84 6.15
CA ARG A 310 15.10 7.94 6.07
C ARG A 310 14.76 8.53 7.44
N GLN A 311 14.58 7.70 8.46
CA GLN A 311 14.40 8.13 9.84
C GLN A 311 15.61 8.92 10.36
N GLN A 312 16.84 8.46 10.08
CA GLN A 312 18.07 9.17 10.45
C GLN A 312 18.20 10.54 9.78
N LEU A 313 17.65 10.68 8.57
CA LEU A 313 17.64 11.92 7.80
C LEU A 313 16.41 12.80 8.08
N GLU A 314 15.54 12.41 9.02
CA GLU A 314 14.30 13.14 9.37
C GLU A 314 13.37 13.36 8.15
N LEU A 315 13.29 12.35 7.27
CA LEU A 315 12.48 12.39 6.05
C LEU A 315 11.07 11.81 6.20
N ASP A 316 10.73 11.37 7.41
CA ASP A 316 9.55 10.58 7.75
C ASP A 316 8.63 11.35 8.72
#